data_AF-A0A1M4SNU2-F1
#
_entry.id   AF-A0A1M4SNU2-F1
#
_cell.length_a   1.000
_cell.length_b   1.000
_cell.length_c   1.000
_cell.angle_alpha   90.00
_cell.angle_beta   90.00
_cell.angle_gamma   90.00
#
_symmetry.space_group_name_H-M   'P 1'
#
loop_
_entity.id
_entity.type
_entity.pdbx_description
1 polymer ?
#
loop_
_entity_poly.entity_id
_entity_poly.type
_entity_poly.pdbx_seq_one_letter_code
_entity_poly.pdbx_strand_id
1 'polypeptide(L)'
;MRKKLIYSLLVIFTLIFNVVGCSNKKEIVVSENAKKDAIELDGTSNPKNELVLKGELKRLKDLDLLCWIDNENLLAVKEKDNSLIFYKYNIKGDKYEELLKKDDTKTFGEAFTGGIILLKDKYGFYVYNAKTNTTEDITKLLDEKKLGIDEGLLENRSECIFIKDGLIELIVHKEMENEDYKTTYIIDYKNNSKKEFKGMAIYGLDLTNKYGYVSEGDSIFRINIENGFKDIIHIGNRRPNVIRSVLDKSSIITEVIEKDEEENFKSNFYSINFDNKEITKCEEFYYDKPLNIAKIDTNTNLVLYTAGDDKLEAEEGFIFYGMLKDNKFIVKGSLYDSKERVCSQIPVFYISPDHRKIITTGKKENDETQWYMFQLE
;
A
#
# COMPACT_ATOMS: atom_id res chain seq x y z
N MET A 1 -46.78 6.49 51.36
CA MET A 1 -47.00 5.75 50.10
C MET A 1 -45.63 5.39 49.53
N ARG A 2 -45.37 4.09 49.33
CA ARG A 2 -44.19 3.46 48.66
C ARG A 2 -42.82 3.86 49.23
N LYS A 3 -42.19 2.93 49.98
CA LYS A 3 -41.09 2.04 49.50
C LYS A 3 -39.89 2.88 49.01
N LYS A 4 -38.65 2.67 49.39
CA LYS A 4 -37.91 1.69 50.19
C LYS A 4 -36.48 2.22 50.04
N LEU A 5 -35.74 2.38 51.13
CA LEU A 5 -34.68 1.42 51.49
C LEU A 5 -33.50 1.40 50.50
N ILE A 6 -32.25 1.42 50.92
CA ILE A 6 -31.60 1.60 52.23
C ILE A 6 -30.11 1.36 51.90
N TYR A 7 -29.25 2.18 52.51
CA TYR A 7 -27.94 1.84 53.07
C TYR A 7 -26.91 1.16 52.15
N SER A 8 -25.71 1.73 52.19
CA SER A 8 -24.62 1.25 53.06
C SER A 8 -23.35 2.00 52.65
N LEU A 9 -22.37 2.33 53.49
CA LEU A 9 -22.15 2.37 54.93
C LEU A 9 -20.98 3.38 55.02
N LEU A 10 -21.08 4.43 55.84
CA LEU A 10 -20.28 4.55 57.06
C LEU A 10 -18.90 3.86 56.99
N VAL A 11 -17.83 4.65 56.85
CA VAL A 11 -17.06 5.21 57.98
C VAL A 11 -15.95 4.25 58.39
N ILE A 12 -14.69 4.69 58.25
CA ILE A 12 -13.74 4.79 59.37
C ILE A 12 -12.42 5.43 58.90
N PHE A 13 -12.15 6.57 59.55
CA PHE A 13 -10.87 7.09 60.03
C PHE A 13 -9.80 7.48 59.00
N THR A 14 -9.59 8.77 58.74
CA THR A 14 -8.90 9.78 59.57
C THR A 14 -7.42 9.51 59.88
N LEU A 15 -6.66 10.59 59.67
CA LEU A 15 -5.57 11.12 60.50
C LEU A 15 -4.11 10.90 60.03
N ILE A 16 -3.50 12.05 59.75
CA ILE A 16 -2.12 12.49 60.02
C ILE A 16 -1.17 12.56 58.81
N PHE A 17 -1.04 13.79 58.32
CA PHE A 17 0.19 14.38 57.79
C PHE A 17 1.30 14.35 58.87
N ASN A 18 2.50 13.85 58.52
CA ASN A 18 3.77 14.61 58.51
C ASN A 18 5.05 13.77 58.78
N VAL A 19 6.11 14.17 58.06
CA VAL A 19 7.57 14.02 58.25
C VAL A 19 8.25 12.65 58.04
N VAL A 20 9.12 12.62 57.02
CA VAL A 20 10.56 12.25 56.99
C VAL A 20 10.88 11.63 55.63
N GLY A 21 11.90 12.15 54.97
CA GLY A 21 12.22 11.87 53.57
C GLY A 21 12.96 10.56 53.27
N CYS A 22 13.16 10.42 51.96
CA CYS A 22 14.09 9.57 51.22
C CYS A 22 13.79 8.08 50.95
N SER A 23 13.91 7.79 49.64
CA SER A 23 14.22 6.52 48.98
C SER A 23 13.12 5.46 48.92
N ASN A 24 12.44 5.36 47.78
CA ASN A 24 12.65 4.27 46.80
C ASN A 24 11.57 4.29 45.70
N LYS A 25 12.01 3.93 44.49
CA LYS A 25 11.21 3.77 43.27
C LYS A 25 9.84 3.11 43.55
N LYS A 26 8.76 3.75 43.12
CA LYS A 26 7.46 3.08 42.94
C LYS A 26 7.30 2.70 41.48
N GLU A 27 7.23 1.39 41.25
CA GLU A 27 6.64 0.78 40.06
C GLU A 27 5.25 1.37 39.83
N ILE A 28 4.99 1.79 38.59
CA ILE A 28 3.61 2.06 38.15
C ILE A 28 3.01 0.70 37.82
N VAL A 29 2.24 0.15 38.75
CA VAL A 29 1.32 -0.95 38.49
C VAL A 29 0.08 -0.35 37.82
N VAL A 30 -0.05 -0.53 36.50
CA VAL A 30 -1.24 -0.12 35.76
C VAL A 30 -2.37 -1.08 36.12
N SER A 31 -3.47 -0.52 36.65
CA SER A 31 -4.66 -1.26 37.11
C SER A 31 -5.34 -2.04 35.99
N GLU A 32 -5.87 -3.23 36.30
CA GLU A 32 -6.60 -4.13 35.40
C GLU A 32 -7.83 -3.51 34.70
N ASN A 33 -8.26 -2.30 35.09
CA ASN A 33 -9.38 -1.61 34.46
C ASN A 33 -9.03 -0.84 33.18
N ALA A 34 -7.75 -0.60 32.85
CA ALA A 34 -7.36 -0.03 31.55
C ALA A 34 -7.40 -1.05 30.40
N LYS A 35 -7.53 -2.36 30.71
CA LYS A 35 -7.68 -3.42 29.71
C LYS A 35 -9.13 -3.74 29.34
N LYS A 36 -10.11 -3.21 30.07
CA LYS A 36 -11.54 -3.49 29.83
C LYS A 36 -12.24 -2.49 28.93
N ASP A 37 -11.76 -1.25 28.84
CA ASP A 37 -12.40 -0.24 27.98
C ASP A 37 -12.02 -0.34 26.49
N ALA A 38 -11.16 -1.31 26.13
CA ALA A 38 -10.83 -1.64 24.74
C ALA A 38 -11.56 -2.90 24.22
N ILE A 39 -12.35 -3.58 25.06
CA ILE A 39 -12.99 -4.87 24.74
C ILE A 39 -14.49 -4.79 25.10
N GLU A 40 -15.23 -3.90 24.44
CA GLU A 40 -16.71 -3.98 24.46
C GLU A 40 -17.31 -3.32 23.21
N LEU A 41 -16.92 -3.80 22.03
CA LEU A 41 -17.63 -3.59 20.77
C LEU A 41 -17.54 -4.86 19.92
N ASP A 42 -18.34 -5.88 20.25
CA ASP A 42 -19.07 -6.64 19.22
C ASP A 42 -20.04 -7.63 19.85
N GLY A 43 -21.33 -7.28 19.78
CA GLY A 43 -22.46 -8.15 20.08
C GLY A 43 -23.23 -8.53 18.83
N THR A 44 -22.53 -8.71 17.70
CA THR A 44 -23.07 -9.31 16.48
C THR A 44 -21.93 -10.07 15.82
N SER A 45 -22.18 -11.34 15.47
CA SER A 45 -21.21 -12.23 14.82
C SER A 45 -20.74 -11.67 13.48
N ASN A 46 -19.76 -10.78 13.49
CA ASN A 46 -19.03 -10.38 12.31
C ASN A 46 -17.99 -11.45 11.98
N PRO A 47 -17.69 -11.70 10.70
CA PRO A 47 -16.55 -12.51 10.32
C PRO A 47 -15.32 -11.93 11.03
N LYS A 48 -14.49 -12.82 11.58
CA LYS A 48 -13.20 -12.42 12.12
C LYS A 48 -12.48 -11.62 11.01
N ASN A 49 -11.86 -10.50 11.39
CA ASN A 49 -11.14 -9.59 10.51
C ASN A 49 -9.79 -9.27 11.16
N GLU A 50 -9.16 -10.29 11.73
CA GLU A 50 -7.88 -10.18 12.42
C GLU A 50 -6.78 -10.71 11.52
N LEU A 51 -5.68 -9.95 11.42
CA LEU A 51 -4.48 -10.43 10.76
C LEU A 51 -3.66 -11.25 11.73
N VAL A 52 -3.46 -12.52 11.38
CA VAL A 52 -2.68 -13.48 12.16
C VAL A 52 -1.37 -13.78 11.44
N LEU A 53 -0.24 -13.59 12.14
CA LEU A 53 1.06 -14.03 11.66
C LEU A 53 1.06 -15.55 11.51
N LYS A 54 1.31 -16.03 10.28
CA LYS A 54 1.44 -17.46 9.98
C LYS A 54 2.90 -17.91 10.02
N GLY A 55 3.85 -17.00 9.81
CA GLY A 55 5.27 -17.25 10.04
C GLY A 55 6.19 -16.60 9.01
N GLU A 56 7.47 -16.93 9.16
CA GLU A 56 8.58 -16.49 8.33
C GLU A 56 8.73 -17.36 7.07
N LEU A 57 8.87 -16.75 5.89
CA LEU A 57 9.12 -17.42 4.61
C LEU A 57 10.64 -17.56 4.39
N LYS A 58 11.25 -18.53 5.09
CA LYS A 58 12.72 -18.67 5.21
C LYS A 58 13.47 -18.81 3.89
N ARG A 59 12.87 -19.47 2.90
CA ARG A 59 13.52 -19.74 1.60
C ARG A 59 13.49 -18.56 0.64
N LEU A 60 12.84 -17.46 1.00
CA LEU A 60 12.87 -16.21 0.23
C LEU A 60 14.04 -15.30 0.62
N LYS A 61 14.92 -15.70 1.56
CA LYS A 61 16.00 -14.84 2.09
C LYS A 61 16.96 -14.31 1.01
N ASP A 62 17.21 -15.08 -0.04
CA ASP A 62 18.11 -14.71 -1.15
C ASP A 62 17.34 -14.43 -2.45
N LEU A 63 16.05 -14.11 -2.35
CA LEU A 63 15.15 -13.89 -3.47
C LEU A 63 14.37 -12.58 -3.28
N ASP A 64 14.29 -11.80 -4.35
CA ASP A 64 13.40 -10.66 -4.41
C ASP A 64 12.00 -11.14 -4.82
N LEU A 65 10.99 -10.74 -4.06
CA LEU A 65 9.60 -11.05 -4.36
C LEU A 65 9.08 -10.02 -5.37
N LEU A 66 8.49 -10.50 -6.47
CA LEU A 66 7.91 -9.65 -7.50
C LEU A 66 6.39 -9.58 -7.37
N CYS A 67 5.70 -10.72 -7.32
CA CYS A 67 4.24 -10.71 -7.28
C CYS A 67 3.60 -12.05 -6.89
N TRP A 68 2.28 -12.04 -6.69
CA TRP A 68 1.50 -13.28 -6.63
C TRP A 68 1.24 -13.85 -8.03
N ILE A 69 1.45 -15.15 -8.22
CA ILE A 69 1.03 -15.90 -9.41
C ILE A 69 -0.43 -16.35 -9.25
N ASP A 70 -0.75 -16.90 -8.08
CA ASP A 70 -2.07 -17.34 -7.66
C ASP A 70 -2.16 -17.27 -6.11
N ASN A 71 -3.18 -17.88 -5.49
CA ASN A 71 -3.39 -17.78 -4.03
C ASN A 71 -2.35 -18.51 -3.16
N GLU A 72 -1.53 -19.37 -3.77
CA GLU A 72 -0.56 -20.22 -3.07
C GLU A 72 0.86 -20.12 -3.64
N ASN A 73 1.04 -19.39 -4.73
CA ASN A 73 2.31 -19.28 -5.43
C ASN A 73 2.70 -17.83 -5.67
N LEU A 74 3.96 -17.53 -5.39
CA LEU A 74 4.62 -16.25 -5.62
C LEU A 74 5.61 -16.38 -6.77
N LEU A 75 5.82 -15.29 -7.49
CA LEU A 75 6.92 -15.11 -8.41
C LEU A 75 8.05 -14.38 -7.67
N ALA A 76 9.19 -15.04 -7.57
CA ALA A 76 10.39 -14.49 -6.99
C ALA A 76 11.52 -14.50 -8.03
N VAL A 77 12.53 -13.66 -7.85
CA VAL A 77 13.66 -13.54 -8.77
C VAL A 77 14.98 -13.57 -8.01
N LYS A 78 16.00 -14.08 -8.68
CA LYS A 78 17.40 -13.98 -8.25
C LYS A 78 18.24 -13.44 -9.37
N GLU A 79 19.00 -12.40 -9.10
CA GLU A 79 20.08 -11.98 -9.97
C GLU A 79 21.35 -12.78 -9.68
N LYS A 80 21.96 -13.34 -10.71
CA LYS A 80 23.22 -14.09 -10.60
C LYS A 80 23.98 -14.04 -11.93
N ASP A 81 25.24 -13.63 -11.90
CA ASP A 81 26.15 -13.65 -13.06
C ASP A 81 25.55 -12.98 -14.32
N ASN A 82 24.92 -11.79 -14.18
CA ASN A 82 24.15 -11.08 -15.22
C ASN A 82 22.93 -11.82 -15.77
N SER A 83 22.52 -12.92 -15.15
CA SER A 83 21.26 -13.60 -15.42
C SER A 83 20.21 -13.25 -14.38
N LEU A 84 18.96 -13.09 -14.83
CA LEU A 84 17.79 -13.16 -13.96
C LEU A 84 17.21 -14.58 -14.01
N ILE A 85 17.02 -15.17 -12.82
CA ILE A 85 16.41 -16.48 -12.65
C ILE A 85 15.09 -16.30 -11.90
N PHE A 86 14.00 -16.66 -12.56
CA PHE A 86 12.64 -16.57 -12.01
C PHE A 86 12.24 -17.90 -11.38
N TYR A 87 11.67 -17.80 -10.19
CA TYR A 87 11.19 -18.93 -9.41
C TYR A 87 9.72 -18.78 -9.09
N LYS A 88 8.99 -19.89 -9.15
CA LYS A 88 7.67 -20.00 -8.51
C LYS A 88 7.88 -20.55 -7.12
N TYR A 89 7.55 -19.75 -6.10
CA TYR A 89 7.60 -20.16 -4.70
C TYR A 89 6.22 -20.51 -4.18
N ASN A 90 6.03 -21.76 -3.73
CA ASN A 90 4.80 -22.22 -3.11
C ASN A 90 4.83 -21.99 -1.59
N ILE A 91 3.91 -21.17 -1.09
CA ILE A 91 3.86 -20.77 0.33
C ILE A 91 3.47 -21.92 1.26
N LYS A 92 2.62 -22.86 0.81
CA LYS A 92 2.15 -23.99 1.63
C LYS A 92 3.24 -25.04 1.84
N GLY A 93 4.03 -25.29 0.80
CA GLY A 93 5.07 -26.31 0.80
C GLY A 93 6.45 -25.80 1.17
N ASP A 94 6.66 -24.48 1.26
CA ASP A 94 7.97 -23.83 1.36
C ASP A 94 8.96 -24.41 0.34
N LYS A 95 8.56 -24.39 -0.93
CA LYS A 95 9.34 -24.94 -2.05
C LYS A 95 9.31 -23.96 -3.22
N TYR A 96 10.42 -23.86 -3.94
CA TYR A 96 10.46 -23.15 -5.21
C TYR A 96 10.87 -24.05 -6.37
N GLU A 97 10.33 -23.76 -7.54
CA GLU A 97 10.74 -24.32 -8.83
C GLU A 97 11.25 -23.20 -9.73
N GLU A 98 12.35 -23.45 -10.44
CA GLU A 98 12.84 -22.53 -11.48
C GLU A 98 11.86 -22.55 -12.65
N LEU A 99 11.43 -21.38 -13.11
CA LEU A 99 10.53 -21.23 -14.24
C LEU A 99 11.27 -20.83 -15.51
N LEU A 100 12.14 -19.82 -15.38
CA LEU A 100 12.77 -19.14 -16.51
C LEU A 100 14.12 -18.58 -16.08
N LYS A 101 15.15 -18.80 -16.91
CA LYS A 101 16.43 -18.11 -16.81
C LYS A 101 16.64 -17.25 -18.06
N LYS A 102 17.02 -15.99 -17.86
CA LYS A 102 17.28 -15.03 -18.92
C LYS A 102 18.58 -14.29 -18.66
N ASP A 103 19.49 -14.35 -19.63
CA ASP A 103 20.76 -13.64 -19.58
C ASP A 103 20.59 -12.21 -20.12
N ASP A 104 21.36 -11.26 -19.59
CA ASP A 104 21.37 -9.84 -20.00
C ASP A 104 19.96 -9.21 -20.04
N THR A 105 19.08 -9.63 -19.13
CA THR A 105 17.67 -9.22 -19.07
C THR A 105 17.41 -8.52 -17.75
N LYS A 106 16.52 -7.53 -17.74
CA LYS A 106 16.06 -6.83 -16.54
C LYS A 106 14.55 -6.87 -16.42
N THR A 107 14.04 -6.79 -15.20
CA THR A 107 12.62 -6.48 -14.93
C THR A 107 12.40 -4.99 -15.12
N PHE A 108 11.44 -4.62 -15.96
CA PHE A 108 11.10 -3.24 -16.27
C PHE A 108 9.80 -2.79 -15.59
N GLY A 109 8.93 -3.73 -15.23
CA GLY A 109 7.72 -3.51 -14.46
C GLY A 109 7.05 -4.83 -14.08
N GLU A 110 6.14 -4.79 -13.12
CA GLU A 110 5.44 -5.99 -12.62
C GLU A 110 3.97 -5.73 -12.32
N ALA A 111 3.15 -6.77 -12.49
CA ALA A 111 1.81 -6.81 -11.94
C ALA A 111 1.90 -7.27 -10.48
N PHE A 112 1.33 -6.55 -9.50
CA PHE A 112 1.32 -7.03 -8.10
C PHE A 112 0.64 -8.41 -7.93
N THR A 113 -0.23 -8.81 -8.87
CA THR A 113 -0.92 -10.10 -8.90
C THR A 113 -1.06 -10.63 -10.33
N GLY A 114 -1.14 -11.96 -10.49
CA GLY A 114 -1.36 -12.64 -11.76
C GLY A 114 -0.10 -13.21 -12.41
N GLY A 115 1.07 -13.01 -11.80
CA GLY A 115 2.34 -13.56 -12.28
C GLY A 115 2.81 -12.96 -13.59
N ILE A 116 2.48 -11.70 -13.86
CA ILE A 116 2.84 -11.02 -15.11
C ILE A 116 3.94 -10.00 -14.84
N ILE A 117 5.00 -10.07 -15.63
CA ILE A 117 6.14 -9.13 -15.55
C ILE A 117 6.50 -8.63 -16.96
N LEU A 118 6.97 -7.39 -17.01
CA LEU A 118 7.56 -6.81 -18.21
C LEU A 118 9.07 -6.93 -18.12
N LEU A 119 9.64 -7.60 -19.12
CA LEU A 119 11.06 -7.84 -19.27
C LEU A 119 11.61 -6.96 -20.38
N LYS A 120 12.87 -6.54 -20.21
CA LYS A 120 13.64 -5.88 -21.25
C LYS A 120 15.00 -6.55 -21.41
N ASP A 121 15.39 -6.81 -22.65
CA ASP A 121 16.74 -7.19 -23.01
C ASP A 121 17.25 -6.28 -24.16
N LYS A 122 18.39 -6.63 -24.75
CA LYS A 122 18.96 -5.88 -25.89
C LYS A 122 18.17 -5.99 -27.19
N TYR A 123 17.28 -6.96 -27.32
CA TYR A 123 16.47 -7.23 -28.51
C TYR A 123 15.09 -6.58 -28.42
N GLY A 124 14.59 -6.33 -27.21
CA GLY A 124 13.34 -5.59 -27.03
C GLY A 124 12.64 -5.83 -25.70
N PHE A 125 11.32 -5.73 -25.75
CA PHE A 125 10.43 -5.80 -24.59
C PHE A 125 9.48 -6.98 -24.68
N TYR A 126 9.27 -7.65 -23.55
CA TYR A 126 8.46 -8.85 -23.49
C TYR A 126 7.57 -8.89 -22.27
N VAL A 127 6.34 -9.35 -22.43
CA VAL A 127 5.48 -9.71 -21.32
C VAL A 127 5.69 -11.19 -21.01
N TYR A 128 6.16 -11.51 -19.81
CA TYR A 128 6.24 -12.88 -19.32
C TYR A 128 5.09 -13.18 -18.37
N ASN A 129 4.42 -14.31 -18.58
CA ASN A 129 3.35 -14.82 -17.74
C ASN A 129 3.82 -16.10 -17.04
N ALA A 130 4.13 -16.00 -15.75
CA ALA A 130 4.59 -17.09 -14.89
C ALA A 130 3.53 -18.16 -14.64
N LYS A 131 2.23 -17.84 -14.81
CA LYS A 131 1.14 -18.82 -14.64
C LYS A 131 1.07 -19.81 -15.80
N THR A 132 1.32 -19.33 -17.02
CA THR A 132 1.32 -20.15 -18.25
C THR A 132 2.72 -20.51 -18.73
N ASN A 133 3.76 -19.92 -18.15
CA ASN A 133 5.15 -20.00 -18.58
C ASN A 133 5.33 -19.61 -20.06
N THR A 134 4.76 -18.47 -20.45
CA THR A 134 4.79 -17.96 -21.83
C THR A 134 5.34 -16.55 -21.89
N THR A 135 6.04 -16.23 -22.97
CA THR A 135 6.59 -14.90 -23.25
C THR A 135 6.00 -14.35 -24.54
N GLU A 136 5.54 -13.11 -24.51
CA GLU A 136 4.99 -12.37 -25.66
C GLU A 136 5.88 -11.17 -25.99
N ASP A 137 6.28 -11.01 -27.26
CA ASP A 137 7.04 -9.86 -27.73
C ASP A 137 6.12 -8.66 -27.96
N ILE A 138 6.39 -7.58 -27.24
CA ILE A 138 5.64 -6.32 -27.32
C ILE A 138 6.52 -5.14 -27.77
N THR A 139 7.71 -5.41 -28.31
CA THR A 139 8.72 -4.41 -28.68
C THR A 139 8.16 -3.32 -29.59
N LYS A 140 7.27 -3.68 -30.52
CA LYS A 140 6.63 -2.73 -31.44
C LYS A 140 5.73 -1.70 -30.75
N LEU A 141 5.17 -2.02 -29.59
CA LEU A 141 4.30 -1.14 -28.80
C LEU A 141 5.12 -0.15 -27.97
N LEU A 142 6.30 -0.59 -27.53
CA LEU A 142 7.26 0.17 -26.71
C LEU A 142 8.41 0.78 -27.53
N ASP A 143 8.22 0.91 -28.84
CA ASP A 143 9.17 1.56 -29.74
C ASP A 143 9.39 3.03 -29.34
N GLU A 144 10.61 3.36 -28.91
CA GLU A 144 11.04 4.66 -28.40
C GLU A 144 10.68 5.80 -29.35
N LYS A 145 10.96 5.63 -30.64
CA LYS A 145 10.67 6.64 -31.66
C LYS A 145 9.17 6.92 -31.75
N LYS A 146 8.32 5.89 -31.66
CA LYS A 146 6.86 6.04 -31.61
C LYS A 146 6.34 6.55 -30.26
N LEU A 147 7.16 6.55 -29.22
CA LEU A 147 6.86 7.17 -27.93
C LEU A 147 7.41 8.61 -27.84
N GLY A 148 8.13 9.06 -28.88
CA GLY A 148 8.80 10.36 -28.90
C GLY A 148 9.91 10.43 -27.85
N ILE A 149 10.65 9.34 -27.69
CA ILE A 149 11.81 9.20 -26.81
C ILE A 149 13.01 8.95 -27.71
N ASP A 150 14.15 9.55 -27.37
CA ASP A 150 15.40 9.27 -28.08
C ASP A 150 15.82 7.81 -27.87
N GLU A 151 16.47 7.25 -28.87
CA GLU A 151 16.89 5.84 -28.86
C GLU A 151 17.81 5.53 -27.67
N GLY A 152 17.49 4.46 -26.94
CA GLY A 152 18.20 4.02 -25.75
C GLY A 152 17.87 4.78 -24.46
N LEU A 153 16.97 5.77 -24.48
CA LEU A 153 16.62 6.56 -23.30
C LEU A 153 15.33 6.15 -22.60
N LEU A 154 14.56 5.19 -23.11
CA LEU A 154 13.30 4.78 -22.49
C LEU A 154 13.50 4.35 -21.04
N GLU A 155 14.56 3.61 -20.72
CA GLU A 155 14.81 3.19 -19.32
C GLU A 155 15.06 4.37 -18.38
N ASN A 156 15.82 5.36 -18.82
CA ASN A 156 16.20 6.50 -17.99
C ASN A 156 15.11 7.56 -17.92
N ARG A 157 14.17 7.54 -18.87
CA ARG A 157 13.10 8.53 -19.01
C ARG A 157 11.72 7.96 -18.79
N SER A 158 11.59 6.75 -18.25
CA SER A 158 10.26 6.21 -17.97
C SER A 158 10.18 5.39 -16.70
N GLU A 159 8.98 5.39 -16.17
CA GLU A 159 8.55 4.61 -15.03
C GLU A 159 7.43 3.70 -15.55
N CYS A 160 7.63 2.38 -15.52
CA CYS A 160 6.53 1.44 -15.67
C CYS A 160 5.90 1.26 -14.29
N ILE A 161 4.67 1.73 -14.14
CA ILE A 161 4.03 1.81 -12.82
C ILE A 161 3.22 0.55 -12.55
N PHE A 162 2.60 -0.03 -13.59
CA PHE A 162 1.64 -1.08 -13.38
C PHE A 162 1.36 -1.93 -14.60
N ILE A 163 1.15 -3.23 -14.37
CA ILE A 163 0.63 -4.18 -15.35
C ILE A 163 -0.61 -4.86 -14.74
N LYS A 164 -1.76 -4.78 -15.40
CA LYS A 164 -2.97 -5.51 -14.99
C LYS A 164 -3.93 -5.73 -16.14
N ASP A 165 -4.56 -6.89 -16.16
CA ASP A 165 -5.61 -7.28 -17.11
C ASP A 165 -5.25 -7.20 -18.61
N GLY A 166 -3.97 -7.07 -18.97
CA GLY A 166 -3.52 -6.89 -20.36
C GLY A 166 -3.12 -5.45 -20.71
N LEU A 167 -3.12 -4.57 -19.72
CA LEU A 167 -2.76 -3.16 -19.86
C LEU A 167 -1.45 -2.90 -19.13
N ILE A 168 -0.61 -2.04 -19.72
CA ILE A 168 0.63 -1.51 -19.14
C ILE A 168 0.48 -0.01 -19.02
N GLU A 169 0.74 0.52 -17.83
CA GLU A 169 0.95 1.94 -17.61
C GLU A 169 2.44 2.28 -17.72
N LEU A 170 2.75 3.20 -18.61
CA LEU A 170 4.09 3.71 -18.82
C LEU A 170 4.07 5.23 -18.72
N ILE A 171 4.71 5.78 -17.69
CA ILE A 171 4.93 7.22 -17.56
C ILE A 171 6.28 7.54 -18.18
N VAL A 172 6.28 8.47 -19.12
CA VAL A 172 7.48 8.95 -19.81
C VAL A 172 7.72 10.41 -19.45
N HIS A 173 8.92 10.70 -18.96
CA HIS A 173 9.41 12.05 -18.71
C HIS A 173 9.96 12.62 -20.02
N LYS A 174 9.42 13.77 -20.43
CA LYS A 174 9.84 14.46 -21.65
C LYS A 174 10.36 15.84 -21.28
N GLU A 175 11.57 16.13 -21.73
CA GLU A 175 12.18 17.46 -21.69
C GLU A 175 11.72 18.24 -22.93
N MET A 176 11.15 19.43 -22.75
CA MET A 176 11.01 20.40 -23.84
C MET A 176 11.51 21.76 -23.38
N GLU A 177 12.59 22.23 -24.02
CA GLU A 177 13.25 23.55 -24.01
C GLU A 177 13.39 24.35 -22.69
N ASN A 178 12.45 24.29 -21.73
CA ASN A 178 12.52 24.82 -20.36
C ASN A 178 11.56 24.14 -19.34
N GLU A 179 10.80 23.09 -19.70
CA GLU A 179 9.87 22.41 -18.79
C GLU A 179 9.94 20.87 -18.93
N ASP A 180 9.97 20.19 -17.77
CA ASP A 180 9.78 18.75 -17.67
C ASP A 180 8.29 18.45 -17.57
N TYR A 181 7.75 17.71 -18.54
CA TYR A 181 6.39 17.20 -18.45
C TYR A 181 6.35 15.68 -18.55
N LYS A 182 5.35 15.10 -17.88
CA LYS A 182 5.09 13.66 -17.90
C LYS A 182 4.03 13.35 -18.94
N THR A 183 4.26 12.29 -19.72
CA THR A 183 3.27 11.70 -20.63
C THR A 183 2.96 10.30 -20.17
N THR A 184 1.70 10.01 -19.87
CA THR A 184 1.27 8.65 -19.55
C THR A 184 0.79 7.95 -20.81
N TYR A 185 1.31 6.74 -21.05
CA TYR A 185 0.80 5.82 -22.05
C TYR A 185 0.09 4.67 -21.37
N ILE A 186 -1.14 4.39 -21.81
CA ILE A 186 -1.84 3.15 -21.48
C ILE A 186 -1.76 2.24 -22.70
N ILE A 187 -1.04 1.14 -22.56
CA ILE A 187 -0.74 0.20 -23.63
C ILE A 187 -1.53 -1.08 -23.40
N ASP A 188 -2.46 -1.38 -24.30
CA ASP A 188 -3.15 -2.66 -24.34
C ASP A 188 -2.38 -3.61 -25.25
N TYR A 189 -1.54 -4.45 -24.63
CA TYR A 189 -0.69 -5.36 -25.39
C TYR A 189 -1.46 -6.54 -25.97
N LYS A 190 -2.63 -6.89 -25.40
CA LYS A 190 -3.50 -7.95 -25.95
C LYS A 190 -4.21 -7.51 -27.22
N ASN A 191 -4.66 -6.25 -27.26
CA ASN A 191 -5.34 -5.68 -28.42
C ASN A 191 -4.39 -4.89 -29.34
N ASN A 192 -3.10 -4.88 -29.04
CA ASN A 192 -2.05 -4.18 -29.79
C ASN A 192 -2.41 -2.70 -30.03
N SER A 193 -2.90 -2.03 -28.99
CA SER A 193 -3.33 -0.64 -29.04
C SER A 193 -2.68 0.17 -27.93
N LYS A 194 -2.57 1.49 -28.13
CA LYS A 194 -2.05 2.40 -27.10
C LYS A 194 -2.79 3.72 -27.12
N LYS A 195 -2.89 4.34 -25.95
CA LYS A 195 -3.42 5.69 -25.79
C LYS A 195 -2.46 6.58 -25.03
N GLU A 196 -2.32 7.80 -25.50
CA GLU A 196 -1.41 8.81 -24.96
C GLU A 196 -2.19 9.87 -24.18
N PHE A 197 -1.69 10.22 -23.00
CA PHE A 197 -2.17 11.30 -22.14
C PHE A 197 -1.01 12.29 -21.91
N LYS A 198 -0.94 13.33 -22.74
CA LYS A 198 0.13 14.35 -22.70
C LYS A 198 -0.03 15.27 -21.49
N GLY A 199 1.09 15.58 -20.84
CA GLY A 199 1.14 16.51 -19.70
C GLY A 199 0.49 15.97 -18.42
N MET A 200 0.21 14.67 -18.36
CA MET A 200 -0.51 14.05 -17.24
C MET A 200 0.27 12.84 -16.74
N ALA A 201 0.49 12.79 -15.43
CA ALA A 201 0.87 11.58 -14.70
C ALA A 201 -0.38 11.00 -14.04
N ILE A 202 -0.78 9.80 -14.44
CA ILE A 202 -1.90 9.11 -13.80
C ILE A 202 -1.35 8.44 -12.54
N TYR A 203 -1.94 8.76 -11.39
CA TYR A 203 -1.46 8.29 -10.08
C TYR A 203 -2.36 7.22 -9.47
N GLY A 204 -3.55 6.99 -10.04
CA GLY A 204 -4.43 5.90 -9.68
C GLY A 204 -5.15 5.34 -10.90
N LEU A 205 -5.22 4.03 -11.03
CA LEU A 205 -5.91 3.35 -12.12
C LEU A 205 -6.93 2.35 -11.58
N ASP A 206 -8.17 2.46 -12.06
CA ASP A 206 -9.15 1.37 -12.02
C ASP A 206 -9.37 0.86 -13.44
N LEU A 207 -8.58 -0.15 -13.79
CA LEU A 207 -8.64 -0.79 -15.09
C LEU A 207 -9.87 -1.69 -15.28
N THR A 208 -10.51 -2.13 -14.19
CA THR A 208 -11.76 -2.90 -14.28
C THR A 208 -12.87 -2.03 -14.87
N ASN A 209 -12.90 -0.75 -14.52
CA ASN A 209 -13.86 0.21 -15.08
C ASN A 209 -13.24 1.18 -16.11
N LYS A 210 -11.97 0.97 -16.49
CA LYS A 210 -11.23 1.75 -17.49
C LYS A 210 -11.16 3.25 -17.16
N TYR A 211 -10.94 3.57 -15.89
CA TYR A 211 -10.72 4.93 -15.43
C TYR A 211 -9.30 5.12 -14.89
N GLY A 212 -8.73 6.28 -15.18
CA GLY A 212 -7.51 6.78 -14.55
C GLY A 212 -7.78 8.06 -13.77
N TYR A 213 -7.01 8.28 -12.72
CA TYR A 213 -7.16 9.38 -11.80
C TYR A 213 -5.87 10.18 -11.71
N VAL A 214 -5.98 11.49 -11.88
CA VAL A 214 -4.86 12.44 -11.94
C VAL A 214 -5.09 13.52 -10.91
N SER A 215 -4.03 13.89 -10.17
CA SER A 215 -4.03 15.07 -9.30
C SER A 215 -3.23 16.17 -9.98
N GLU A 216 -3.82 17.35 -10.15
CA GLU A 216 -3.17 18.50 -10.78
C GLU A 216 -3.69 19.79 -10.12
N GLY A 217 -2.76 20.61 -9.62
CA GLY A 217 -3.10 21.85 -8.91
C GLY A 217 -3.95 21.60 -7.66
N ASP A 218 -5.13 22.18 -7.63
CA ASP A 218 -6.15 22.06 -6.58
C ASP A 218 -7.29 21.08 -6.95
N SER A 219 -7.05 20.25 -7.97
CA SER A 219 -8.07 19.50 -8.66
C SER A 219 -7.68 18.03 -8.82
N ILE A 220 -8.69 17.17 -8.86
CA ILE A 220 -8.53 15.76 -9.20
C ILE A 220 -9.43 15.44 -10.38
N PHE A 221 -8.86 14.78 -11.36
CA PHE A 221 -9.49 14.41 -12.62
C PHE A 221 -9.74 12.90 -12.63
N ARG A 222 -10.94 12.48 -13.02
CA ARG A 222 -11.27 11.11 -13.40
C ARG A 222 -11.37 11.06 -14.93
N ILE A 223 -10.52 10.27 -15.56
CA ILE A 223 -10.38 10.19 -17.02
C ILE A 223 -10.81 8.81 -17.47
N ASN A 224 -11.78 8.74 -18.38
CA ASN A 224 -12.12 7.49 -19.05
C ASN A 224 -11.02 7.15 -20.07
N ILE A 225 -10.37 6.01 -19.88
CA ILE A 225 -9.21 5.61 -20.66
C ILE A 225 -9.60 5.26 -22.09
N GLU A 226 -10.83 4.85 -22.39
CA GLU A 226 -11.22 4.53 -23.76
C GLU A 226 -11.54 5.77 -24.58
N ASN A 227 -12.46 6.61 -24.10
CA ASN A 227 -13.00 7.73 -24.87
C ASN A 227 -12.35 9.08 -24.52
N GLY A 228 -11.58 9.16 -23.43
CA GLY A 228 -10.87 10.38 -23.01
C GLY A 228 -11.73 11.41 -22.30
N PHE A 229 -13.00 11.09 -22.00
CA PHE A 229 -13.88 11.93 -21.20
C PHE A 229 -13.27 12.20 -19.82
N LYS A 230 -13.38 13.45 -19.35
CA LYS A 230 -12.80 13.90 -18.08
C LYS A 230 -13.86 14.48 -17.17
N ASP A 231 -13.96 13.93 -15.97
CA ASP A 231 -14.65 14.55 -14.84
C ASP A 231 -13.64 15.22 -13.92
N ILE A 232 -14.05 16.32 -13.31
CA ILE A 232 -13.20 17.11 -12.42
C ILE A 232 -13.91 17.28 -11.07
N ILE A 233 -13.11 17.25 -10.01
CA ILE A 233 -13.45 17.68 -8.65
C ILE A 233 -12.41 18.71 -8.22
N HIS A 234 -12.87 19.92 -7.89
CA HIS A 234 -12.02 20.92 -7.22
C HIS A 234 -12.05 20.67 -5.72
N ILE A 235 -10.89 20.48 -5.10
CA ILE A 235 -10.79 20.22 -3.65
C ILE A 235 -10.60 21.49 -2.80
N GLY A 236 -10.76 22.66 -3.43
CA GLY A 236 -10.72 23.98 -2.81
C GLY A 236 -9.30 24.46 -2.53
N ASN A 237 -9.06 25.14 -1.41
CA ASN A 237 -7.72 25.63 -1.02
C ASN A 237 -6.77 24.51 -0.53
N ARG A 238 -7.05 23.26 -0.90
CA ARG A 238 -6.29 22.09 -0.51
C ARG A 238 -5.51 21.57 -1.70
N ARG A 239 -4.33 21.00 -1.45
CA ARG A 239 -3.50 20.43 -2.52
C ARG A 239 -3.57 18.91 -2.47
N PRO A 240 -4.10 18.23 -3.50
CA PRO A 240 -4.02 16.78 -3.55
C PRO A 240 -2.55 16.38 -3.62
N ASN A 241 -2.16 15.40 -2.81
CA ASN A 241 -0.80 14.89 -2.74
C ASN A 241 -0.67 13.59 -3.54
N VAL A 242 -1.37 12.55 -3.09
CA VAL A 242 -1.27 11.20 -3.66
C VAL A 242 -2.66 10.55 -3.69
N ILE A 243 -2.97 9.84 -4.76
CA ILE A 243 -4.14 8.96 -4.82
C ILE A 243 -3.74 7.64 -4.16
N ARG A 244 -4.33 7.33 -3.00
CA ARG A 244 -3.95 6.18 -2.17
C ARG A 244 -4.67 4.90 -2.58
N SER A 245 -5.91 5.02 -3.04
CA SER A 245 -6.67 3.87 -3.54
C SER A 245 -7.84 4.30 -4.41
N VAL A 246 -8.24 3.43 -5.34
CA VAL A 246 -9.52 3.54 -6.04
C VAL A 246 -10.49 2.55 -5.40
N LEU A 247 -11.58 3.07 -4.82
CA LEU A 247 -12.58 2.26 -4.13
C LEU A 247 -13.50 1.55 -5.13
N ASP A 248 -13.96 2.32 -6.11
CA ASP A 248 -14.78 1.88 -7.23
C ASP A 248 -14.65 2.91 -8.38
N LYS A 249 -15.39 2.70 -9.48
CA LYS A 249 -15.37 3.62 -10.64
C LYS A 249 -15.74 5.06 -10.31
N SER A 250 -16.45 5.29 -9.21
CA SER A 250 -16.99 6.57 -8.80
C SER A 250 -16.18 7.21 -7.68
N SER A 251 -15.42 6.44 -6.92
CA SER A 251 -14.86 6.89 -5.65
C SER A 251 -13.39 6.54 -5.47
N ILE A 252 -12.62 7.48 -4.92
CA ILE A 252 -11.20 7.29 -4.57
C ILE A 252 -10.94 7.71 -3.14
N ILE A 253 -9.83 7.22 -2.58
CA ILE A 253 -9.19 7.80 -1.39
C ILE A 253 -7.92 8.50 -1.83
N THR A 254 -7.78 9.75 -1.43
CA THR A 254 -6.61 10.57 -1.70
C THR A 254 -6.08 11.20 -0.42
N GLU A 255 -4.76 11.29 -0.35
CA GLU A 255 -4.07 12.12 0.60
C GLU A 255 -4.04 13.57 0.09
N VAL A 256 -4.36 14.50 0.97
CA VAL A 256 -4.45 15.93 0.68
C VAL A 256 -3.65 16.70 1.72
N ILE A 257 -2.81 17.61 1.24
CA ILE A 257 -2.08 18.56 2.08
C ILE A 257 -2.97 19.80 2.27
N GLU A 258 -3.28 20.10 3.53
CA GLU A 258 -4.01 21.31 3.92
C GLU A 258 -3.24 22.07 5.00
N LYS A 259 -3.42 23.39 5.03
CA LYS A 259 -2.90 24.22 6.12
C LYS A 259 -3.88 24.17 7.28
N ASP A 260 -3.36 23.99 8.49
CA ASP A 260 -4.13 24.17 9.71
C ASP A 260 -4.29 25.65 10.07
N GLU A 261 -4.97 25.93 11.18
CA GLU A 261 -5.22 27.29 11.67
C GLU A 261 -3.93 28.06 12.03
N GLU A 262 -2.82 27.35 12.22
CA GLU A 262 -1.51 27.89 12.56
C GLU A 262 -0.57 27.97 11.33
N GLU A 263 -1.11 27.80 10.12
CA GLU A 263 -0.38 27.77 8.84
C GLU A 263 0.61 26.59 8.69
N ASN A 264 0.52 25.58 9.56
CA ASN A 264 1.31 24.35 9.41
C ASN A 264 0.65 23.43 8.39
N PHE A 265 1.46 22.78 7.56
CA PHE A 265 0.96 21.80 6.59
C PHE A 265 0.68 20.47 7.27
N LYS A 266 -0.56 20.00 7.15
CA LYS A 266 -0.98 18.68 7.63
C LYS A 266 -1.49 17.84 6.47
N SER A 267 -1.03 16.60 6.43
CA SER A 267 -1.59 15.59 5.54
C SER A 267 -2.87 15.00 6.15
N ASN A 268 -3.95 14.96 5.37
CA ASN A 268 -5.22 14.37 5.75
C ASN A 268 -5.76 13.54 4.59
N PHE A 269 -6.53 12.49 4.88
CA PHE A 269 -7.15 11.66 3.85
C PHE A 269 -8.59 12.07 3.57
N TYR A 270 -8.97 12.00 2.29
CA TYR A 270 -10.30 12.34 1.80
C TYR A 270 -10.83 11.22 0.90
N SER A 271 -12.10 10.88 1.07
CA SER A 271 -12.87 10.11 0.10
C SER A 271 -13.56 11.08 -0.86
N ILE A 272 -13.39 10.86 -2.16
CA ILE A 272 -13.95 11.71 -3.21
C ILE A 272 -14.84 10.85 -4.10
N ASN A 273 -16.11 11.24 -4.23
CA ASN A 273 -17.06 10.62 -5.14
C ASN A 273 -17.34 11.55 -6.34
N PHE A 274 -16.97 11.11 -7.54
CA PHE A 274 -17.07 11.87 -8.78
C PHE A 274 -18.50 11.99 -9.32
N ASP A 275 -19.38 11.03 -9.03
CA ASP A 275 -20.75 11.01 -9.53
C ASP A 275 -21.64 11.94 -8.72
N ASN A 276 -21.51 11.91 -7.40
CA ASN A 276 -22.26 12.75 -6.46
C ASN A 276 -21.58 14.10 -6.20
N LYS A 277 -20.36 14.31 -6.73
CA LYS A 277 -19.52 15.50 -6.48
C LYS A 277 -19.28 15.75 -4.99
N GLU A 278 -19.09 14.68 -4.23
CA GLU A 278 -18.95 14.72 -2.77
C GLU A 278 -17.47 14.56 -2.37
N ILE A 279 -17.03 15.37 -1.40
CA ILE A 279 -15.70 15.30 -0.80
C ILE A 279 -15.89 15.12 0.70
N THR A 280 -15.48 13.97 1.21
CA THR A 280 -15.65 13.61 2.63
C THR A 280 -14.27 13.43 3.27
N LYS A 281 -14.00 14.20 4.32
CA LYS A 281 -12.78 14.00 5.13
C LYS A 281 -12.88 12.64 5.81
N CYS A 282 -11.81 11.86 5.72
CA CYS A 282 -11.73 10.60 6.43
C CYS A 282 -11.37 10.87 7.90
N GLU A 283 -12.03 10.18 8.82
CA GLU A 283 -11.71 10.27 10.24
C GLU A 283 -10.67 9.21 10.60
N GLU A 284 -9.63 9.60 11.31
CA GLU A 284 -8.58 8.71 11.80
C GLU A 284 -8.73 8.48 13.31
N PHE A 285 -8.83 7.22 13.72
CA PHE A 285 -8.93 6.85 15.13
C PHE A 285 -7.66 6.13 15.59
N TYR A 286 -6.62 6.87 15.96
CA TYR A 286 -5.41 6.29 16.52
C TYR A 286 -4.52 7.26 17.32
N TYR A 287 -4.94 7.64 18.54
CA TYR A 287 -4.16 8.45 19.49
C TYR A 287 -3.33 9.59 18.85
N ASP A 288 -2.25 10.03 19.50
CA ASP A 288 -1.46 11.19 19.07
C ASP A 288 -0.35 10.80 18.06
N LYS A 289 -0.44 9.63 17.43
CA LYS A 289 0.61 9.14 16.52
C LYS A 289 0.29 9.47 15.07
N PRO A 290 1.22 10.08 14.31
CA PRO A 290 1.05 10.26 12.88
C PRO A 290 1.12 8.88 12.20
N LEU A 291 0.04 8.49 11.52
CA LEU A 291 -0.01 7.29 10.68
C LEU A 291 0.06 7.68 9.21
N ASN A 292 0.82 6.92 8.43
CA ASN A 292 0.82 7.01 6.98
C ASN A 292 0.16 5.76 6.40
N ILE A 293 -0.87 5.94 5.58
CA ILE A 293 -1.54 4.82 4.92
C ILE A 293 -0.63 4.27 3.80
N ALA A 294 -0.07 3.10 4.03
CA ALA A 294 0.78 2.42 3.06
C ALA A 294 -0.04 1.72 1.97
N LYS A 295 -1.15 1.06 2.35
CA LYS A 295 -2.00 0.33 1.40
C LYS A 295 -3.43 0.19 1.90
N ILE A 296 -4.38 0.21 0.97
CA ILE A 296 -5.81 -0.07 1.22
C ILE A 296 -6.23 -1.21 0.28
N ASP A 297 -6.73 -2.31 0.84
CA ASP A 297 -7.40 -3.35 0.08
C ASP A 297 -8.92 -3.18 0.17
N THR A 298 -9.52 -2.76 -0.93
CA THR A 298 -10.94 -2.40 -0.99
C THR A 298 -11.86 -3.61 -0.99
N ASN A 299 -11.34 -4.81 -1.30
CA ASN A 299 -12.15 -6.04 -1.28
C ASN A 299 -12.42 -6.53 0.14
N THR A 300 -11.47 -6.29 1.06
CA THR A 300 -11.59 -6.66 2.47
C THR A 300 -11.79 -5.47 3.39
N ASN A 301 -11.70 -4.24 2.85
CA ASN A 301 -11.59 -2.99 3.59
C ASN A 301 -10.37 -2.92 4.53
N LEU A 302 -9.38 -3.78 4.34
CA LEU A 302 -8.17 -3.78 5.14
C LEU A 302 -7.32 -2.54 4.81
N VAL A 303 -6.78 -1.92 5.85
CA VAL A 303 -5.83 -0.81 5.73
C VAL A 303 -4.53 -1.18 6.43
N LEU A 304 -3.42 -0.94 5.75
CA LEU A 304 -2.06 -1.14 6.27
C LEU A 304 -1.40 0.21 6.45
N TYR A 305 -0.86 0.44 7.63
CA TYR A 305 -0.26 1.71 8.04
C TYR A 305 1.21 1.53 8.36
N THR A 306 1.98 2.58 8.10
CA THR A 306 3.31 2.77 8.67
C THR A 306 3.27 3.94 9.64
N ALA A 307 3.98 3.83 10.76
CA ALA A 307 4.13 4.92 11.73
C ALA A 307 5.63 5.12 12.01
N GLY A 308 6.10 6.35 11.81
CA GLY A 308 7.42 6.77 12.31
C GLY A 308 7.37 7.01 13.82
N ASP A 309 8.51 6.91 14.47
CA ASP A 309 8.73 7.44 15.82
C ASP A 309 9.67 8.64 15.68
N ASP A 310 9.42 9.74 16.38
CA ASP A 310 10.24 10.96 16.33
C ASP A 310 11.72 10.72 16.70
N LYS A 311 12.03 9.54 17.29
CA LYS A 311 13.38 9.10 17.67
C LYS A 311 13.98 8.05 16.74
N LEU A 312 13.22 7.53 15.79
CA LEU A 312 13.67 6.56 14.79
C LEU A 312 14.11 7.33 13.53
N GLU A 313 15.06 6.79 12.77
CA GLU A 313 15.44 7.40 11.50
C GLU A 313 14.23 7.41 10.54
N ALA A 314 14.22 8.29 9.53
CA ALA A 314 13.08 8.44 8.60
C ALA A 314 12.69 7.12 7.87
N GLU A 315 13.55 6.12 7.90
CA GLU A 315 13.39 4.81 7.28
C GLU A 315 12.91 3.71 8.25
N GLU A 316 12.65 4.05 9.51
CA GLU A 316 12.35 3.10 10.59
C GLU A 316 10.91 3.30 11.10
N GLY A 317 10.04 2.31 10.90
CA GLY A 317 8.62 2.46 11.23
C GLY A 317 7.94 1.19 11.75
N PHE A 318 6.94 1.38 12.61
CA PHE A 318 6.04 0.32 13.05
C PHE A 318 4.94 0.09 12.02
N ILE A 319 4.60 -1.18 11.80
CA ILE A 319 3.55 -1.56 10.86
C ILE A 319 2.28 -1.89 11.63
N PHE A 320 1.21 -1.19 11.29
CA PHE A 320 -0.11 -1.40 11.85
C PHE A 320 -1.08 -1.86 10.77
N TYR A 321 -2.17 -2.46 11.22
CA TYR A 321 -3.31 -2.77 10.38
C TYR A 321 -4.60 -2.30 11.01
N GLY A 322 -5.59 -2.08 10.17
CA GLY A 322 -6.91 -1.62 10.54
C GLY A 322 -7.92 -1.85 9.44
N MET A 323 -9.07 -1.21 9.57
CA MET A 323 -10.18 -1.35 8.65
C MET A 323 -10.70 0.02 8.24
N LEU A 324 -11.02 0.16 6.95
CA LEU A 324 -11.85 1.25 6.44
C LEU A 324 -13.31 0.88 6.69
N LYS A 325 -14.01 1.67 7.51
CA LYS A 325 -15.46 1.52 7.72
C LYS A 325 -16.11 2.84 7.36
N ASP A 326 -16.90 2.84 6.29
CA ASP A 326 -17.45 4.07 5.70
C ASP A 326 -16.32 5.03 5.32
N ASN A 327 -16.22 6.19 5.99
CA ASN A 327 -15.13 7.16 5.85
C ASN A 327 -14.15 7.16 7.04
N LYS A 328 -14.15 6.10 7.86
CA LYS A 328 -13.37 6.03 9.10
C LYS A 328 -12.27 4.98 9.01
N PHE A 329 -11.07 5.39 9.37
CA PHE A 329 -9.92 4.51 9.54
C PHE A 329 -9.83 4.05 10.99
N ILE A 330 -10.09 2.76 11.21
CA ILE A 330 -10.11 2.14 12.53
C ILE A 330 -8.89 1.22 12.66
N VAL A 331 -7.88 1.64 13.41
CA VAL A 331 -6.71 0.80 13.69
C VAL A 331 -7.11 -0.36 14.59
N LYS A 332 -6.66 -1.56 14.22
CA LYS A 332 -6.95 -2.82 14.95
C LYS A 332 -5.75 -3.31 15.75
N GLY A 333 -4.53 -3.13 15.26
CA GLY A 333 -3.33 -3.54 15.99
C GLY A 333 -2.05 -3.36 15.19
N SER A 334 -0.92 -3.73 15.79
CA SER A 334 0.37 -3.86 15.09
C SER A 334 0.50 -5.23 14.43
N LEU A 335 1.24 -5.32 13.33
CA LEU A 335 1.59 -6.61 12.71
C LEU A 335 2.67 -7.35 13.49
N TYR A 336 3.58 -6.63 14.13
CA TYR A 336 4.71 -7.18 14.89
C TYR A 336 4.58 -6.84 16.38
N ASP A 337 5.08 -7.73 17.25
CA ASP A 337 5.17 -7.45 18.69
C ASP A 337 6.31 -6.46 18.96
N SER A 338 6.06 -5.49 19.85
CA SER A 338 6.97 -4.46 20.36
C SER A 338 8.39 -4.93 20.76
N LYS A 339 8.58 -6.23 21.04
CA LYS A 339 9.88 -6.82 21.39
C LYS A 339 10.68 -7.29 20.17
N GLU A 340 10.01 -7.61 19.08
CA GLU A 340 10.63 -7.90 17.80
C GLU A 340 10.73 -6.55 17.08
N ARG A 341 11.86 -5.86 17.24
CA ARG A 341 12.16 -4.62 16.51
C ARG A 341 12.35 -4.96 15.04
N VAL A 342 11.25 -5.22 14.36
CA VAL A 342 11.20 -5.55 12.95
C VAL A 342 11.08 -4.24 12.20
N CYS A 343 12.23 -3.61 12.04
CA CYS A 343 12.37 -2.27 11.51
C CYS A 343 12.81 -2.37 10.05
N SER A 344 11.90 -2.32 9.08
CA SER A 344 12.32 -2.22 7.68
C SER A 344 12.25 -0.77 7.21
N GLN A 345 13.16 -0.45 6.29
CA GLN A 345 12.91 0.49 5.19
C GLN A 345 11.48 0.31 4.67
N ILE A 346 10.85 1.39 4.19
CA ILE A 346 9.45 1.48 3.73
C ILE A 346 8.89 0.10 3.30
N PRO A 347 8.04 -0.53 4.12
CA PRO A 347 7.66 -1.93 3.91
C PRO A 347 6.87 -2.11 2.61
N VAL A 348 7.20 -3.19 1.91
CA VAL A 348 6.45 -3.60 0.72
C VAL A 348 5.32 -4.54 1.14
N PHE A 349 4.14 -4.35 0.56
CA PHE A 349 2.94 -5.16 0.87
C PHE A 349 2.37 -5.85 -0.36
N TYR A 350 2.41 -7.18 -0.36
CA TYR A 350 1.81 -8.03 -1.39
C TYR A 350 0.55 -8.69 -0.85
N ILE A 351 -0.60 -8.33 -1.41
CA ILE A 351 -1.90 -8.91 -1.02
C ILE A 351 -2.27 -9.98 -2.04
N SER A 352 -2.66 -11.16 -1.56
CA SER A 352 -2.99 -12.30 -2.42
C SER A 352 -4.22 -12.01 -3.29
N PRO A 353 -4.38 -12.71 -4.43
CA PRO A 353 -5.53 -12.49 -5.32
C PRO A 353 -6.89 -12.79 -4.68
N ASP A 354 -6.95 -13.65 -3.66
CA ASP A 354 -8.16 -13.90 -2.86
C ASP A 354 -8.30 -12.94 -1.67
N HIS A 355 -7.39 -11.98 -1.51
CA HIS A 355 -7.38 -10.96 -0.47
C HIS A 355 -7.27 -11.48 0.96
N ARG A 356 -6.89 -12.75 1.13
CA ARG A 356 -6.82 -13.39 2.46
C ARG A 356 -5.42 -13.48 3.04
N LYS A 357 -4.38 -13.30 2.23
CA LYS A 357 -2.99 -13.41 2.65
C LYS A 357 -2.23 -12.14 2.31
N ILE A 358 -1.30 -11.78 3.19
CA ILE A 358 -0.45 -10.62 3.02
C ILE A 358 0.97 -11.08 3.24
N ILE A 359 1.85 -10.70 2.33
CA ILE A 359 3.28 -10.85 2.49
C ILE A 359 3.88 -9.46 2.61
N THR A 360 4.71 -9.30 3.63
CA THR A 360 5.43 -8.05 3.85
C THR A 360 6.81 -8.33 4.40
N THR A 361 7.68 -7.33 4.22
CA THR A 361 9.04 -7.36 4.72
C THR A 361 9.10 -7.05 6.21
N GLY A 362 10.17 -7.53 6.82
CA GLY A 362 10.61 -7.12 8.13
C GLY A 362 12.12 -7.32 8.24
N LYS A 363 12.82 -6.50 9.04
CA LYS A 363 14.27 -6.62 9.24
C LYS A 363 14.57 -7.25 10.61
N LYS A 364 15.66 -8.01 10.72
CA LYS A 364 16.25 -8.43 12.00
C LYS A 364 17.46 -7.54 12.33
N GLU A 365 17.97 -7.64 13.57
CA GLU A 365 19.15 -6.89 14.08
C GLU A 365 20.42 -6.96 13.19
N ASN A 366 20.48 -7.87 12.21
CA ASN A 366 21.62 -8.07 11.30
C ASN A 366 21.41 -7.48 9.89
N ASP A 367 20.45 -6.57 9.71
CA ASP A 367 20.11 -5.90 8.46
C ASP A 367 19.58 -6.77 7.30
N GLU A 368 19.33 -8.06 7.53
CA GLU A 368 18.76 -8.95 6.51
C GLU A 368 17.24 -8.73 6.36
N THR A 369 16.79 -8.53 5.12
CA THR A 369 15.35 -8.50 4.76
C THR A 369 14.76 -9.90 4.92
N GLN A 370 13.67 -9.98 5.67
CA GLN A 370 12.93 -11.20 5.94
C GLN A 370 11.48 -11.03 5.45
N TRP A 371 10.93 -12.07 4.83
CA TRP A 371 9.54 -12.08 4.38
C TRP A 371 8.65 -12.79 5.40
N TYR A 372 7.53 -12.15 5.76
CA TYR A 372 6.54 -12.68 6.68
C TYR A 372 5.19 -12.83 6.00
N MET A 373 4.47 -13.90 6.35
CA MET A 373 3.10 -14.14 5.88
C MET A 373 2.10 -13.91 6.99
N PHE A 374 1.11 -13.08 6.72
CA PHE A 374 -0.08 -12.86 7.52
C PHE A 374 -1.30 -13.39 6.79
N GLN A 375 -2.30 -13.83 7.55
CA GLN A 375 -3.58 -14.27 7.00
C GLN A 375 -4.72 -13.58 7.74
N LEU A 376 -5.71 -13.12 6.99
CA LEU A 376 -6.98 -12.64 7.52
C LEU A 376 -7.83 -13.85 7.92
N GLU A 377 -8.10 -13.98 9.22
CA GLU A 377 -8.98 -15.02 9.78
C GLU A 377 -10.38 -14.51 9.99
#